data_AF-A0AAJ7SKJ2-F1
#
_entry.id   AF-A0AAJ7SKJ2-F1
#
_cell.length_a   1.000
_cell.length_b   1.000
_cell.length_c   1.000
_cell.angle_alpha   90.00
_cell.angle_beta   90.00
_cell.angle_gamma   90.00
#
_symmetry.space_group_name_H-M   'P 1'
#
loop_
_entity.id
_entity.type
_entity.pdbx_description
1 polymer ?
#
loop_
_entity_poly.entity_id
_entity_poly.type
_entity_poly.pdbx_seq_one_letter_code
_entity_poly.pdbx_strand_id
1 'polypeptide(L)'
;MWLSVRQCEGLVDCVLHFIRSALKGHNTETQAVEDAVCIMHQLSVHITTRKTGCELLYQPDAVSCYVSLLQQSHNPVVLESATSIIYTLASRDTEWSALAGVVVAHSGGLPCLLKQLRSHRRLLAFTSVNAVRVLARNDPNSQRLIGGTRGRW
;
A
#
# COMPACT_ATOMS: atom_id res chain seq x y z
N MET A 1 10.72 -22.32 -3.00
CA MET A 1 9.82 -22.09 -1.84
C MET A 1 8.89 -20.88 -2.03
N TRP A 2 9.40 -19.69 -2.38
CA TRP A 2 8.60 -18.46 -2.56
C TRP A 2 7.57 -18.45 -3.70
N LEU A 3 7.74 -19.28 -4.73
CA LEU A 3 6.77 -19.40 -5.83
C LEU A 3 5.51 -20.19 -5.44
N SER A 4 5.60 -21.10 -4.46
CA SER A 4 4.49 -21.95 -4.01
C SER A 4 3.49 -21.19 -3.12
N VAL A 5 3.98 -20.24 -2.32
CA VAL A 5 3.13 -19.39 -1.46
C VAL A 5 2.18 -18.51 -2.28
N ARG A 6 2.59 -18.13 -3.51
CA ARG A 6 1.76 -17.35 -4.43
C ARG A 6 0.64 -18.13 -5.12
N GLN A 7 0.61 -19.45 -4.96
CA GLN A 7 -0.39 -20.33 -5.55
C GLN A 7 -1.42 -20.80 -4.52
N CYS A 8 -1.27 -20.42 -3.25
CA CYS A 8 -2.28 -20.69 -2.24
C CYS A 8 -3.47 -19.75 -2.40
N GLU A 9 -4.53 -20.26 -3.03
CA GLU A 9 -5.83 -19.59 -3.03
C GLU A 9 -6.26 -19.28 -1.58
N GLY A 10 -6.72 -18.05 -1.34
CA GLY A 10 -7.14 -17.59 -0.01
C GLY A 10 -6.03 -17.14 0.94
N LEU A 11 -4.74 -17.22 0.56
CA LEU A 11 -3.67 -16.70 1.42
C LEU A 11 -3.82 -15.19 1.68
N VAL A 12 -4.11 -14.42 0.62
CA VAL A 12 -4.31 -12.97 0.72
C VAL A 12 -5.48 -12.65 1.65
N ASP A 13 -6.60 -13.36 1.51
CA ASP A 13 -7.76 -13.23 2.40
C ASP A 13 -7.41 -13.47 3.87
N CYS A 14 -6.74 -14.60 4.15
CA CYS A 14 -6.37 -14.99 5.50
C CYS A 14 -5.42 -13.97 6.15
N VAL A 15 -4.39 -13.54 5.43
CA VAL A 15 -3.42 -12.57 5.94
C VAL A 15 -4.06 -11.20 6.13
N LEU A 16 -4.92 -10.77 5.21
CA LEU A 16 -5.64 -9.50 5.33
C LEU A 16 -6.64 -9.54 6.51
N HIS A 17 -7.35 -10.66 6.70
CA HIS A 17 -8.24 -10.86 7.85
C HIS A 17 -7.47 -10.84 9.18
N PHE A 18 -6.30 -11.46 9.23
CA PHE A 18 -5.42 -11.42 10.38
C PHE A 18 -4.99 -9.99 10.72
N ILE A 19 -4.49 -9.23 9.74
CA ILE A 19 -4.09 -7.82 9.92
C ILE A 19 -5.26 -6.97 10.42
N ARG A 20 -6.45 -7.15 9.84
CA ARG A 20 -7.69 -6.46 10.29
C ARG A 20 -8.04 -6.78 11.73
N SER A 21 -7.89 -8.04 12.14
CA SER A 21 -8.14 -8.48 13.51
C SER A 21 -7.14 -7.86 14.48
N ALA A 22 -5.86 -7.78 14.09
CA ALA A 22 -4.82 -7.12 14.86
C ALA A 22 -5.07 -5.60 15.03
N LEU A 23 -5.52 -4.92 13.96
CA LEU A 23 -5.94 -3.52 14.01
C LEU A 23 -7.11 -3.30 14.98
N LYS A 24 -8.16 -4.14 14.91
CA LYS A 24 -9.29 -4.05 15.86
C LYS A 24 -8.84 -4.26 17.31
N GLY A 25 -7.90 -5.18 17.52
CA GLY A 25 -7.32 -5.48 18.83
C GLY A 25 -6.21 -4.54 19.30
N HIS A 26 -5.83 -3.51 18.51
CA HIS A 26 -4.68 -2.64 18.77
C HIS A 26 -3.35 -3.41 19.00
N ASN A 27 -3.20 -4.57 18.37
CA ASN A 27 -2.05 -5.48 18.50
C ASN A 27 -1.08 -5.35 17.32
N THR A 28 -0.84 -4.14 16.83
CA THR A 28 -0.03 -3.88 15.62
C THR A 28 1.47 -4.06 15.82
N GLU A 29 1.92 -4.18 17.06
CA GLU A 29 3.35 -4.19 17.42
C GLU A 29 3.95 -5.60 17.52
N THR A 30 3.17 -6.63 17.17
CA THR A 30 3.60 -8.03 17.28
C THR A 30 4.44 -8.47 16.09
N GLN A 31 5.39 -9.40 16.31
CA GLN A 31 6.17 -10.02 15.23
C GLN A 31 5.28 -10.66 14.16
N ALA A 32 4.17 -11.26 14.58
CA ALA A 32 3.23 -11.87 13.65
C ALA A 32 2.61 -10.84 12.67
N VAL A 33 2.36 -9.61 13.13
CA VAL A 33 1.89 -8.52 12.25
C VAL A 33 3.01 -8.04 11.33
N GLU A 34 4.25 -7.93 11.82
CA GLU A 34 5.40 -7.64 10.94
C GLU A 34 5.51 -8.65 9.80
N ASP A 35 5.50 -9.94 10.14
CA ASP A 35 5.66 -11.03 9.18
C ASP A 35 4.49 -11.04 8.17
N ALA A 36 3.25 -10.86 8.66
CA ALA A 36 2.06 -10.78 7.83
C ALA A 36 2.12 -9.61 6.84
N VAL A 37 2.47 -8.41 7.30
CA VAL A 37 2.55 -7.22 6.43
C VAL A 37 3.72 -7.33 5.46
N CYS A 38 4.85 -7.92 5.87
CA CYS A 38 5.97 -8.21 4.97
C CYS A 38 5.58 -9.21 3.87
N ILE A 39 4.81 -10.26 4.19
CA ILE A 39 4.25 -11.17 3.19
C ILE A 39 3.36 -10.41 2.22
N MET A 40 2.45 -9.56 2.71
CA MET A 40 1.59 -8.74 1.84
C MET A 40 2.39 -7.81 0.93
N HIS A 41 3.51 -7.25 1.42
CA HIS A 41 4.43 -6.45 0.62
C HIS A 41 5.08 -7.26 -0.49
N GLN A 42 5.61 -8.44 -0.18
CA GLN A 42 6.22 -9.33 -1.17
C GLN A 42 5.21 -9.84 -2.20
N LEU A 43 3.96 -10.06 -1.80
CA LEU A 43 2.89 -10.37 -2.75
C LEU A 43 2.62 -9.15 -3.64
N SER A 44 2.47 -7.95 -3.08
CA SER A 44 2.18 -6.70 -3.80
C SER A 44 3.22 -6.36 -4.88
N VAL A 45 4.51 -6.49 -4.56
CA VAL A 45 5.62 -6.19 -5.50
C VAL A 45 5.60 -7.10 -6.72
N HIS A 46 5.17 -8.34 -6.54
CA HIS A 46 5.31 -9.36 -7.57
C HIS A 46 4.00 -9.82 -8.20
N ILE A 47 2.90 -9.10 -7.98
CA ILE A 47 1.72 -9.26 -8.81
C ILE A 47 2.06 -8.77 -10.21
N THR A 48 2.51 -9.67 -11.07
CA THR A 48 2.40 -9.45 -12.50
C THR A 48 0.92 -9.57 -12.83
N THR A 49 0.42 -8.69 -13.71
CA THR A 49 -0.98 -8.36 -14.05
C THR A 49 -1.85 -9.52 -14.57
N ARG A 50 -1.60 -10.78 -14.17
CA ARG A 50 -2.16 -11.97 -14.80
C ARG A 50 -2.32 -13.19 -13.89
N LYS A 51 -2.43 -13.02 -12.57
CA LYS A 51 -2.73 -14.13 -11.64
C LYS A 51 -3.98 -13.83 -10.80
N THR A 52 -5.00 -14.65 -11.00
CA THR A 52 -6.22 -14.75 -10.20
C THR A 52 -5.87 -14.97 -8.72
N GLY A 53 -6.60 -14.32 -7.80
CA GLY A 53 -6.42 -14.45 -6.34
C GLY A 53 -5.67 -13.31 -5.63
N CYS A 54 -5.09 -12.36 -6.37
CA CYS A 54 -4.43 -11.17 -5.79
C CYS A 54 -5.26 -9.88 -5.90
N GLU A 55 -6.49 -9.96 -6.43
CA GLU A 55 -7.37 -8.82 -6.68
C GLU A 55 -7.70 -8.04 -5.40
N LEU A 56 -7.78 -8.74 -4.27
CA LEU A 56 -8.06 -8.15 -2.96
C LEU A 56 -6.99 -7.16 -2.51
N LEU A 57 -5.74 -7.28 -2.97
CA LEU A 57 -4.67 -6.35 -2.61
C LEU A 57 -4.90 -4.93 -3.17
N TYR A 58 -5.72 -4.82 -4.22
CA TYR A 58 -6.08 -3.56 -4.87
C TYR A 58 -7.43 -3.00 -4.42
N GLN A 59 -8.21 -3.79 -3.68
CA GLN A 59 -9.52 -3.35 -3.21
C GLN A 59 -9.37 -2.16 -2.24
N PRO A 60 -10.30 -1.18 -2.27
CA PRO A 60 -10.29 -0.04 -1.37
C PRO A 60 -10.10 -0.45 0.10
N ASP A 61 -10.79 -1.52 0.52
CA ASP A 61 -10.72 -2.00 1.90
C ASP A 61 -9.33 -2.50 2.31
N ALA A 62 -8.54 -3.03 1.37
CA ALA A 62 -7.17 -3.44 1.66
C ALA A 62 -6.25 -2.22 1.77
N VAL A 63 -6.41 -1.25 0.87
CA VAL A 63 -5.66 0.02 0.91
C VAL A 63 -5.92 0.77 2.22
N SER A 64 -7.19 0.84 2.64
CA SER A 64 -7.59 1.41 3.94
C SER A 64 -6.93 0.67 5.11
N CYS A 65 -6.79 -0.66 5.05
CA CYS A 65 -6.09 -1.40 6.11
C CYS A 65 -4.61 -1.00 6.23
N TYR A 66 -3.91 -0.79 5.11
CA TYR A 66 -2.53 -0.31 5.15
C TYR A 66 -2.44 1.11 5.72
N VAL A 67 -3.39 1.98 5.39
CA VAL A 67 -3.47 3.33 5.99
C VAL A 67 -3.72 3.24 7.50
N SER A 68 -4.60 2.36 7.96
CA SER A 68 -4.83 2.15 9.40
C SER A 68 -3.58 1.64 10.12
N LEU A 69 -2.75 0.80 9.48
CA LEU A 69 -1.43 0.43 10.04
C LEU A 69 -0.51 1.65 10.18
N LEU A 70 -0.51 2.58 9.20
CA LEU A 70 0.27 3.83 9.30
C LEU A 70 -0.22 4.74 10.43
N GLN A 71 -1.48 4.64 10.82
CA GLN A 71 -2.09 5.46 11.87
C GLN A 71 -1.89 4.89 13.27
N GLN A 72 -1.93 3.56 13.41
CA GLN A 72 -1.94 2.89 14.70
C GLN A 72 -0.58 2.34 15.11
N SER A 73 0.27 1.95 14.15
CA SER A 73 1.51 1.27 14.49
C SER A 73 2.66 2.24 14.76
N HIS A 74 3.48 1.89 15.75
CA HIS A 74 4.78 2.51 15.99
C HIS A 74 5.93 1.63 15.51
N ASN A 75 5.62 0.40 15.12
CA ASN A 75 6.56 -0.57 14.65
C ASN A 75 7.10 -0.14 13.28
N PRO A 76 8.39 0.19 13.20
CA PRO A 76 8.92 0.76 11.99
C PRO A 76 9.01 -0.24 10.82
N VAL A 77 9.06 -1.56 11.09
CA VAL A 77 9.00 -2.59 10.03
C VAL A 77 7.59 -2.64 9.43
N VAL A 78 6.56 -2.60 10.27
CA VAL A 78 5.16 -2.52 9.83
C VAL A 78 4.92 -1.27 8.99
N LEU A 79 5.39 -0.12 9.48
CA LEU A 79 5.27 1.16 8.77
C LEU A 79 6.00 1.17 7.43
N GLU A 80 7.22 0.64 7.37
CA GLU A 80 8.00 0.54 6.13
C GLU A 80 7.31 -0.35 5.09
N SER A 81 6.83 -1.52 5.53
CA SER A 81 6.14 -2.46 4.65
C SER A 81 4.80 -1.91 4.17
N ALA A 82 3.98 -1.33 5.05
CA ALA A 82 2.71 -0.70 4.67
C ALA A 82 2.90 0.45 3.67
N THR A 83 3.91 1.31 3.91
CA THR A 83 4.26 2.41 3.00
C THR A 83 4.72 1.88 1.64
N SER A 84 5.52 0.81 1.63
CA SER A 84 6.02 0.21 0.40
C SER A 84 4.91 -0.48 -0.41
N ILE A 85 3.93 -1.08 0.26
CA ILE A 85 2.71 -1.59 -0.39
C ILE A 85 1.96 -0.44 -1.05
N ILE A 86 1.67 0.64 -0.33
CA ILE A 86 0.96 1.82 -0.87
C ILE A 86 1.70 2.39 -2.09
N TYR A 87 3.02 2.56 -1.99
CA TYR A 87 3.86 2.97 -3.11
C TYR A 87 3.71 2.02 -4.31
N THR A 88 3.80 0.71 -4.07
CA THR A 88 3.71 -0.31 -5.13
C THR A 88 2.35 -0.29 -5.83
N LEU A 89 1.26 -0.15 -5.08
CA LEU A 89 -0.10 -0.08 -5.63
C LEU A 89 -0.31 1.21 -6.43
N ALA A 90 0.16 2.34 -5.91
CA ALA A 90 0.06 3.63 -6.57
C ALA A 90 0.99 3.77 -7.79
N SER A 91 2.07 3.00 -7.88
CA SER A 91 3.05 3.11 -8.98
C SER A 91 2.64 2.37 -10.25
N ARG A 92 1.56 1.59 -10.21
CA ARG A 92 1.12 0.78 -11.35
C ARG A 92 0.39 1.64 -12.37
N ASP A 93 0.69 1.47 -13.66
CA ASP A 93 -0.01 2.15 -14.74
C ASP A 93 -1.32 1.42 -15.05
N THR A 94 -2.23 1.43 -14.08
CA THR A 94 -3.55 0.78 -14.12
C THR A 94 -4.59 1.66 -13.41
N GLU A 95 -5.87 1.45 -13.68
CA GLU A 95 -6.99 2.13 -12.98
C GLU A 95 -6.89 2.09 -11.44
N TRP A 96 -6.24 1.05 -10.92
CA TRP A 96 -6.04 0.81 -9.49
C TRP A 96 -5.10 1.82 -8.82
N SER A 97 -4.21 2.48 -9.57
CA SER A 97 -3.29 3.47 -8.99
C SER A 97 -3.95 4.80 -8.68
N ALA A 98 -4.91 5.21 -9.51
CA ALA A 98 -5.77 6.36 -9.23
C ALA A 98 -6.67 6.07 -8.02
N LEU A 99 -7.27 4.87 -7.97
CA LEU A 99 -8.09 4.43 -6.84
C LEU A 99 -7.29 4.39 -5.53
N ALA A 100 -6.08 3.84 -5.54
CA ALA A 100 -5.21 3.83 -4.36
C ALA A 100 -4.92 5.26 -3.87
N GLY A 101 -4.69 6.21 -4.79
CA GLY A 101 -4.55 7.63 -4.47
C GLY A 101 -5.76 8.21 -3.74
N VAL A 102 -6.95 7.99 -4.29
CA VAL A 102 -8.21 8.44 -3.72
C VAL A 102 -8.42 7.86 -2.32
N VAL A 103 -8.21 6.56 -2.14
CA VAL A 103 -8.42 5.88 -0.84
C VAL A 103 -7.42 6.36 0.20
N VAL A 104 -6.14 6.52 -0.15
CA VAL A 104 -5.11 7.03 0.77
C VAL A 104 -5.45 8.45 1.23
N ALA A 105 -5.94 9.31 0.32
CA ALA A 105 -6.36 10.66 0.68
C ALA A 105 -7.58 10.66 1.63
N HIS A 106 -8.64 9.94 1.27
CA HIS A 106 -9.87 9.87 2.07
C HIS A 106 -9.68 9.23 3.44
N SER A 107 -8.77 8.26 3.54
CA SER A 107 -8.49 7.54 4.79
C SER A 107 -7.51 8.28 5.69
N GLY A 108 -7.04 9.48 5.32
CA GLY A 108 -6.08 10.25 6.11
C GLY A 108 -4.67 9.65 6.13
N GLY A 109 -4.26 8.95 5.07
CA GLY A 109 -2.93 8.36 4.97
C GLY A 109 -1.84 9.37 4.58
N LEU A 110 -2.21 10.44 3.87
CA LEU A 110 -1.24 11.46 3.43
C LEU A 110 -0.52 12.17 4.60
N PRO A 111 -1.21 12.62 5.68
CA PRO A 111 -0.53 13.15 6.86
C PRO A 111 0.46 12.17 7.51
N CYS A 112 0.13 10.87 7.55
CA CYS A 112 1.03 9.85 8.08
C CYS A 112 2.31 9.72 7.24
N LEU A 113 2.16 9.63 5.91
CA LEU A 113 3.29 9.57 4.99
C LEU A 113 4.16 10.83 5.07
N LEU A 114 3.56 12.01 5.18
CA LEU A 114 4.29 13.28 5.34
C LEU A 114 5.06 13.35 6.65
N LYS A 115 4.49 12.84 7.76
CA LYS A 115 5.18 12.75 9.05
C LYS A 115 6.42 11.86 8.96
N GLN A 116 6.34 10.77 8.21
CA GLN A 116 7.43 9.80 8.04
C GLN A 116 8.63 10.34 7.24
N LEU A 117 8.45 11.39 6.43
CA LEU A 117 9.54 12.03 5.67
C LEU A 117 10.69 12.52 6.56
N ARG A 118 10.40 12.84 7.83
CA ARG A 118 11.38 13.32 8.81
C ARG A 118 11.95 12.21 9.69
N SER A 119 11.66 10.94 9.39
CA SER A 119 12.15 9.81 10.16
C SER A 119 13.67 9.65 10.04
N HIS A 120 14.33 9.35 11.15
CA HIS A 120 15.76 8.98 11.16
C HIS A 120 16.02 7.62 10.50
N ARG A 121 14.96 6.83 10.27
CA ARG A 121 15.06 5.58 9.50
C ARG A 121 15.07 5.88 8.01
N ARG A 122 16.23 5.71 7.40
CA ARG A 122 16.47 5.99 5.98
C ARG A 122 15.47 5.27 5.06
N LEU A 123 15.14 4.01 5.35
CA LEU A 123 14.23 3.23 4.53
C LEU A 123 12.79 3.79 4.61
N LEU A 124 12.27 4.02 5.83
CA LEU A 124 10.95 4.63 6.01
C LEU A 124 10.82 6.01 5.35
N ALA A 125 11.82 6.87 5.52
CA ALA A 125 11.83 8.18 4.86
C ALA A 125 11.86 8.05 3.33
N PHE A 126 12.72 7.17 2.81
CA PHE A 126 12.84 6.92 1.37
C PHE A 126 11.55 6.38 0.74
N THR A 127 10.94 5.35 1.34
CA THR A 127 9.70 4.75 0.82
C THR A 127 8.54 5.75 0.90
N SER A 128 8.48 6.57 1.95
CA SER A 128 7.48 7.63 2.11
C SER A 128 7.61 8.72 1.04
N VAL A 129 8.84 9.18 0.73
CA VAL A 129 9.08 10.14 -0.35
C VAL A 129 8.56 9.60 -1.69
N ASN A 130 8.86 8.34 -2.00
CA ASN A 130 8.45 7.72 -3.25
C ASN A 130 6.93 7.52 -3.31
N ALA A 131 6.31 7.09 -2.21
CA ALA A 131 4.85 6.98 -2.10
C ALA A 131 4.17 8.33 -2.38
N VAL A 132 4.59 9.40 -1.69
CA VAL A 132 4.01 10.74 -1.85
C VAL A 132 4.19 11.25 -3.29
N ARG A 133 5.37 11.08 -3.88
CA ARG A 133 5.63 11.50 -5.27
C ARG A 133 4.69 10.83 -6.27
N VAL A 134 4.43 9.55 -6.09
CA VAL A 134 3.55 8.79 -6.98
C VAL A 134 2.09 9.17 -6.77
N LEU A 135 1.65 9.29 -5.51
CA LEU A 135 0.29 9.74 -5.19
C LEU A 135 0.00 11.13 -5.76
N ALA A 136 0.97 12.05 -5.70
CA ALA A 136 0.85 13.39 -6.28
C ALA A 136 0.74 13.35 -7.82
N ARG A 137 1.44 12.43 -8.49
CA ARG A 137 1.30 12.24 -9.95
C ARG A 137 -0.09 11.71 -10.33
N ASN A 138 -0.68 10.89 -9.47
CA ASN A 138 -2.00 10.29 -9.68
C ASN A 138 -3.15 11.20 -9.26
N ASP A 139 -2.87 12.38 -8.71
CA ASP A 139 -3.89 13.35 -8.34
C ASP A 139 -4.77 13.70 -9.55
N PRO A 140 -6.11 13.52 -9.48
CA PRO A 140 -7.02 13.81 -10.58
C PRO A 140 -6.89 15.25 -11.10
N ASN A 141 -6.55 16.21 -10.23
CA ASN A 141 -6.35 17.60 -10.65
C ASN A 141 -5.05 17.78 -11.45
N SER A 142 -4.02 17.02 -11.11
CA SER A 142 -2.74 16.96 -11.83
C SER A 142 -2.88 16.22 -13.17
N GLN A 143 -3.73 15.19 -13.27
CA GLN A 143 -4.02 14.50 -14.53
C GLN A 143 -4.85 15.35 -15.51
N ARG A 144 -5.72 16.25 -15.03
CA ARG A 144 -6.45 17.20 -15.90
C ARG A 144 -5.53 18.18 -16.63
N LEU A 145 -4.40 18.54 -16.03
CA LEU A 145 -3.38 19.39 -16.66
C LEU A 145 -2.60 18.64 -17.76
N ILE A 146 -2.48 17.31 -17.64
CA ILE A 146 -1.80 16.45 -18.63
C ILE A 146 -2.78 15.94 -19.71
N GLY A 147 -4.07 15.81 -19.37
CA GLY A 147 -5.15 15.47 -20.31
C GLY A 147 -5.46 16.55 -21.35
N GLY A 148 -4.92 17.76 -21.18
CA GLY A 148 -4.94 18.82 -22.19
C GLY A 148 -3.97 18.61 -23.36
N THR A 149 -3.05 17.64 -23.28
CA THR A 149 -2.01 17.42 -24.32
C THR A 149 -1.94 16.00 -24.87
N ARG A 150 -2.83 15.08 -24.45
CA ARG A 150 -3.01 13.77 -25.10
C ARG A 150 -4.31 13.73 -25.91
N GLY A 151 -4.35 14.53 -26.97
CA GLY A 151 -5.41 14.50 -27.97
C GLY A 151 -5.05 15.36 -29.18
N ARG A 152 -4.70 14.71 -30.29
CA ARG A 152 -4.11 15.23 -31.55
C ARG A 152 -2.61 15.47 -31.38
N TRP A 153 -1.72 14.74 -32.04
CA TRP A 153 -1.65 14.41 -33.46
C TRP A 153 -1.21 12.97 -33.72
#